data_AF-A0A7C4VFH4-F1
#
_entry.id   AF-A0A7C4VFH4-F1
#
_cell.length_a   1.000
_cell.length_b   1.000
_cell.length_c   1.000
_cell.angle_alpha   90.00
_cell.angle_beta   90.00
_cell.angle_gamma   90.00
#
_symmetry.space_group_name_H-M   'P 1'
#
loop_
_entity.id
_entity.type
_entity.pdbx_description
1 polymer ?
#
loop_
_entity_poly.entity_id
_entity_poly.type
_entity_poly.pdbx_seq_one_letter_code
_entity_poly.pdbx_strand_id
1 'polypeptide(L)'
;MPKGIHLRVGDKILICGEEYQLIKNLGAGKGFQFRTWLVKNSSDNRKYVAKITEHSDIALNELRIYIYLKTKGYPERYYAEMVAFDHEAKHIKSHRNFYAILLKYLPEEKFQTLDEYIKSCAEKKRRIRLAKKLRRRVDKLHDLGITHRDIREANIMVRETKRGVGLRLIDFGLSKFGDEKGKLKDGNKVEAIIKKIIK
;
A
#
# COMPACT_ATOMS: atom_id res chain seq x y z
N MET A 1 -27.78 3.38 9.85
CA MET A 1 -26.67 3.55 8.89
C MET A 1 -26.70 2.38 7.91
N PRO A 2 -26.70 2.59 6.58
CA PRO A 2 -26.66 1.49 5.64
C PRO A 2 -25.40 0.66 5.91
N LYS A 3 -25.55 -0.65 6.07
CA LYS A 3 -24.42 -1.58 6.17
C LYS A 3 -23.63 -1.43 4.86
N GLY A 4 -22.37 -1.00 4.95
CA GLY A 4 -21.47 -0.91 3.79
C GLY A 4 -21.33 -2.27 3.08
N ILE A 5 -20.78 -2.27 1.87
CA ILE A 5 -20.68 -3.47 1.05
C ILE A 5 -20.01 -4.63 1.80
N HIS A 6 -20.72 -5.75 1.88
CA HIS A 6 -20.25 -6.93 2.57
C HIS A 6 -19.59 -7.86 1.55
N LEU A 7 -18.30 -8.08 1.70
CA LEU A 7 -17.47 -8.90 0.82
C LEU A 7 -16.87 -10.05 1.63
N ARG A 8 -16.82 -11.24 1.02
CA ARG A 8 -16.32 -12.48 1.62
C ARG A 8 -15.29 -13.14 0.72
N VAL A 9 -14.44 -13.96 1.33
CA VAL A 9 -13.54 -14.84 0.57
C VAL A 9 -14.39 -15.71 -0.37
N GLY A 10 -13.96 -15.81 -1.63
CA GLY A 10 -14.66 -16.53 -2.70
C GLY A 10 -15.63 -15.67 -3.51
N ASP A 11 -16.06 -14.50 -3.02
CA ASP A 11 -16.91 -13.60 -3.81
C ASP A 11 -16.18 -13.12 -5.08
N LYS A 12 -16.94 -12.80 -6.11
CA LYS A 12 -16.45 -12.28 -7.39
C LYS A 12 -16.79 -10.81 -7.56
N ILE A 13 -15.80 -10.03 -7.97
CA ILE A 13 -15.95 -8.60 -8.26
C ILE A 13 -15.52 -8.30 -9.70
N LEU A 14 -16.07 -7.25 -10.28
CA LEU A 14 -15.65 -6.68 -11.55
C LEU A 14 -14.87 -5.40 -11.29
N ILE A 15 -13.68 -5.29 -11.89
CA ILE A 15 -12.86 -4.08 -11.90
C ILE A 15 -12.41 -3.87 -13.35
N CYS A 16 -12.74 -2.71 -13.93
CA CYS A 16 -12.45 -2.36 -15.32
C CYS A 16 -12.96 -3.41 -16.33
N GLY A 17 -14.12 -4.02 -16.06
CA GLY A 17 -14.73 -5.05 -16.90
C GLY A 17 -14.15 -6.47 -16.72
N GLU A 18 -13.04 -6.62 -16.00
CA GLU A 18 -12.41 -7.92 -15.72
C GLU A 18 -12.92 -8.52 -14.41
N GLU A 19 -13.10 -9.84 -14.39
CA GLU A 19 -13.54 -10.58 -13.19
C GLU A 19 -12.36 -10.93 -12.28
N TYR A 20 -12.52 -10.67 -10.99
CA TYR A 20 -11.58 -11.05 -9.95
C TYR A 20 -12.26 -11.81 -8.82
N GLN A 21 -11.62 -12.88 -8.34
CA GLN A 21 -12.03 -13.60 -7.16
C GLN A 21 -11.33 -13.04 -5.90
N LEU A 22 -12.09 -12.81 -4.83
CA LEU A 22 -11.56 -12.42 -3.52
C LEU A 22 -10.89 -13.62 -2.83
N ILE A 23 -9.59 -13.54 -2.57
CA ILE A 23 -8.81 -14.66 -2.02
C ILE A 23 -8.60 -14.52 -0.52
N LYS A 24 -8.18 -13.34 -0.05
CA LYS A 24 -7.82 -13.10 1.35
C LYS A 24 -8.06 -11.63 1.68
N ASN A 25 -8.68 -11.37 2.82
CA ASN A 25 -8.75 -10.02 3.35
C ASN A 25 -7.38 -9.69 3.98
N LEU A 26 -6.72 -8.65 3.47
CA LEU A 26 -5.40 -8.20 3.95
C LEU A 26 -5.52 -7.07 4.99
N GLY A 27 -6.71 -6.53 5.19
CA GLY A 27 -6.97 -5.46 6.13
C GLY A 27 -8.39 -4.94 5.97
N ALA A 28 -9.20 -5.09 7.02
CA ALA A 28 -10.50 -4.47 7.16
C ALA A 28 -10.86 -4.41 8.65
N GLY A 29 -11.21 -3.22 9.15
CA GLY A 29 -11.69 -3.03 10.51
C GLY A 29 -12.53 -1.75 10.63
N LYS A 30 -13.20 -1.56 11.77
CA LYS A 30 -13.84 -0.28 12.10
C LYS A 30 -12.78 0.84 12.03
N GLY A 31 -13.06 1.89 11.25
CA GLY A 31 -12.18 3.05 11.11
C GLY A 31 -11.14 2.98 9.98
N PHE A 32 -11.10 1.89 9.19
CA PHE A 32 -10.25 1.83 8.00
C PHE A 32 -10.92 2.52 6.80
N GLN A 33 -10.14 3.32 6.07
CA GLN A 33 -10.59 4.05 4.88
C GLN A 33 -10.93 3.12 3.69
N PHE A 34 -10.21 2.00 3.60
CA PHE A 34 -10.39 0.97 2.58
C PHE A 34 -10.54 -0.41 3.20
N ARG A 35 -11.28 -1.28 2.50
CA ARG A 35 -11.18 -2.73 2.64
C ARG A 35 -10.13 -3.23 1.64
N THR A 36 -9.04 -3.81 2.12
CA THR A 36 -7.92 -4.25 1.28
C THR A 36 -7.98 -5.77 1.10
N TRP A 37 -8.02 -6.21 -0.15
CA TRP A 37 -8.17 -7.60 -0.54
C TRP A 37 -7.03 -8.07 -1.44
N LEU A 38 -6.52 -9.27 -1.18
CA LEU A 38 -5.83 -10.05 -2.19
C LEU A 38 -6.88 -10.60 -3.15
N VAL A 39 -6.73 -10.29 -4.43
CA VAL A 39 -7.64 -10.74 -5.49
C VAL A 39 -6.88 -11.49 -6.56
N LYS A 40 -7.55 -12.41 -7.24
CA LYS A 40 -7.01 -13.18 -8.35
C LYS A 40 -7.86 -12.93 -9.59
N ASN A 41 -7.26 -12.44 -10.67
CA ASN A 41 -7.95 -12.26 -11.94
C ASN A 41 -8.36 -13.64 -12.49
N SER A 42 -9.62 -13.76 -12.92
CA SER A 42 -10.20 -15.03 -13.38
C SER A 42 -9.72 -15.46 -14.77
N SER A 43 -9.29 -14.53 -15.63
CA SER A 43 -8.82 -14.81 -16.99
C SER A 43 -7.36 -15.25 -17.03
N ASP A 44 -6.46 -14.58 -16.31
CA ASP A 44 -5.01 -14.83 -16.36
C ASP A 44 -4.41 -15.46 -15.09
N ASN A 45 -5.24 -15.69 -14.06
CA ASN A 45 -4.84 -16.21 -12.75
C ASN A 45 -3.82 -15.35 -11.96
N ARG A 46 -3.49 -14.14 -12.41
CA ARG A 46 -2.56 -13.24 -11.72
C ARG A 46 -3.20 -12.64 -10.47
N LYS A 47 -2.37 -12.41 -9.46
CA LYS A 47 -2.79 -11.85 -8.17
C LYS A 47 -2.51 -10.35 -8.12
N TYR A 48 -3.42 -9.63 -7.47
CA TYR A 48 -3.37 -8.19 -7.26
C TYR A 48 -3.87 -7.84 -5.86
N VAL A 49 -3.63 -6.60 -5.44
CA VAL A 49 -4.24 -6.05 -4.22
C VAL A 49 -5.31 -5.06 -4.64
N ALA A 50 -6.56 -5.28 -4.24
CA ALA A 50 -7.67 -4.36 -4.46
C ALA A 50 -7.96 -3.59 -3.16
N LYS A 51 -7.81 -2.27 -3.19
CA LYS A 51 -8.30 -1.38 -2.12
C LYS A 51 -9.69 -0.89 -2.51
N ILE A 52 -10.69 -1.26 -1.71
CA ILE A 52 -12.11 -1.07 -2.02
C ILE A 52 -12.76 -0.10 -1.01
N THR A 53 -13.51 0.88 -1.49
CA THR A 53 -14.27 1.80 -0.64
C THR A 53 -15.56 2.27 -1.32
N GLU A 54 -16.55 2.69 -0.54
CA GLU A 54 -17.78 3.32 -1.02
C GLU A 54 -17.68 4.86 -1.01
N HIS A 55 -16.57 5.39 -0.51
CA HIS A 55 -16.34 6.82 -0.30
C HIS A 55 -15.45 7.40 -1.39
N SER A 56 -16.01 8.30 -2.21
CA SER A 56 -15.33 8.89 -3.36
C SER A 56 -14.15 9.77 -2.96
N ASP A 57 -14.29 10.56 -1.88
CA ASP A 57 -13.24 11.42 -1.34
C ASP A 57 -12.00 10.62 -0.93
N ILE A 58 -12.22 9.49 -0.27
CA ILE A 58 -11.15 8.55 0.13
C ILE A 58 -10.46 7.95 -1.10
N ALA A 59 -11.24 7.46 -2.07
CA ALA A 59 -10.71 6.86 -3.29
C ALA A 59 -9.89 7.87 -4.11
N LEU A 60 -10.45 9.06 -4.33
CA LEU A 60 -9.82 10.13 -5.11
C LEU A 60 -8.58 10.68 -4.41
N ASN A 61 -8.54 10.75 -3.07
CA ASN A 61 -7.35 11.18 -2.35
C ASN A 61 -6.15 10.25 -2.64
N GLU A 62 -6.33 8.93 -2.47
CA GLU A 62 -5.24 7.99 -2.71
C GLU A 62 -4.89 7.88 -4.21
N LEU A 63 -5.89 7.92 -5.11
CA LEU A 63 -5.68 7.92 -6.55
C LEU A 63 -4.78 9.09 -7.01
N ARG A 64 -5.04 10.31 -6.51
CA ARG A 64 -4.26 11.51 -6.85
C ARG A 64 -2.78 11.36 -6.49
N ILE A 65 -2.48 10.67 -5.39
CA ILE A 65 -1.09 10.38 -4.98
C ILE A 65 -0.43 9.47 -6.00
N TYR A 66 -1.06 8.34 -6.38
CA TYR A 66 -0.49 7.42 -7.36
C TYR A 66 -0.27 8.07 -8.72
N ILE A 67 -1.24 8.84 -9.21
CA ILE A 67 -1.12 9.59 -10.48
C ILE A 67 0.07 10.56 -10.40
N TYR A 68 0.15 11.36 -9.33
CA TYR A 68 1.22 12.34 -9.18
C TYR A 68 2.61 11.71 -9.07
N LEU A 69 2.75 10.62 -8.30
CA LEU A 69 4.01 9.86 -8.21
C LEU A 69 4.46 9.38 -9.59
N LYS A 70 3.53 8.83 -10.39
CA LYS A 70 3.81 8.39 -11.76
C LYS A 70 4.23 9.56 -12.66
N THR A 71 3.49 10.68 -12.63
CA THR A 71 3.81 11.89 -13.42
C THR A 71 5.17 12.49 -13.06
N LYS A 72 5.59 12.42 -11.79
CA LYS A 72 6.91 12.89 -11.34
C LYS A 72 8.04 11.87 -11.57
N GLY A 73 7.76 10.74 -12.20
CA GLY A 73 8.75 9.68 -12.43
C GLY A 73 9.29 9.08 -11.12
N TYR A 74 8.49 9.10 -10.05
CA TYR A 74 8.90 8.48 -8.79
C TYR A 74 9.06 6.97 -9.03
N PRO A 75 10.19 6.35 -8.67
CA PRO A 75 10.46 4.98 -9.08
C PRO A 75 9.43 3.98 -8.54
N GLU A 76 8.76 3.22 -9.43
CA GLU A 76 7.75 2.21 -9.06
C GLU A 76 8.27 1.17 -8.07
N ARG A 77 9.58 0.91 -8.06
CA ARG A 77 10.24 0.04 -7.09
C ARG A 77 10.24 0.59 -5.64
N TYR A 78 9.78 1.82 -5.41
CA TYR A 78 9.70 2.47 -4.09
C TYR A 78 8.29 2.44 -3.49
N TYR A 79 7.28 1.99 -4.26
CA TYR A 79 5.91 1.89 -3.77
C TYR A 79 5.17 0.66 -4.35
N ALA A 80 3.91 0.47 -3.96
CA ALA A 80 3.01 -0.49 -4.62
C ALA A 80 2.43 0.17 -5.87
N GLU A 81 2.86 -0.28 -7.04
CA GLU A 81 2.43 0.29 -8.32
C GLU A 81 0.93 0.10 -8.54
N MET A 82 0.27 1.19 -8.94
CA MET A 82 -1.13 1.16 -9.34
C MET A 82 -1.27 0.63 -10.76
N VAL A 83 -2.08 -0.42 -10.90
CA VAL A 83 -2.41 -1.09 -12.16
C VAL A 83 -3.63 -0.42 -12.80
N ALA A 84 -4.68 -0.21 -12.00
CA ALA A 84 -5.94 0.35 -12.48
C ALA A 84 -6.69 1.08 -11.36
N PHE A 85 -7.60 1.96 -11.77
CA PHE A 85 -8.61 2.56 -10.92
C PHE A 85 -9.97 2.40 -11.60
N ASP A 86 -10.97 2.01 -10.83
CA ASP A 86 -12.34 1.88 -11.29
C ASP A 86 -13.28 2.55 -10.29
N HIS A 87 -14.12 3.47 -10.79
CA HIS A 87 -15.11 4.19 -9.99
C HIS A 87 -16.48 3.50 -10.01
N GLU A 88 -16.66 2.49 -10.86
CA GLU A 88 -17.89 1.70 -11.00
C GLU A 88 -17.62 0.20 -10.82
N ALA A 89 -16.54 -0.15 -10.12
CA ALA A 89 -16.25 -1.53 -9.76
C ALA A 89 -17.45 -2.12 -9.01
N LYS A 90 -17.73 -3.41 -9.24
CA LYS A 90 -19.01 -3.99 -8.87
C LYS A 90 -18.85 -5.35 -8.21
N HIS A 91 -19.59 -5.58 -7.13
CA HIS A 91 -19.74 -6.93 -6.59
C HIS A 91 -20.80 -7.67 -7.39
N ILE A 92 -20.44 -8.80 -8.01
CA ILE A 92 -21.31 -9.50 -8.96
C ILE A 92 -22.60 -9.97 -8.28
N LYS A 93 -22.50 -10.58 -7.09
CA LYS A 93 -23.65 -11.18 -6.41
C LYS A 93 -24.66 -10.15 -5.90
N SER A 94 -24.19 -9.04 -5.34
CA SER A 94 -25.08 -8.03 -4.75
C SER A 94 -25.39 -6.86 -5.68
N HIS A 95 -24.78 -6.82 -6.87
CA HIS A 95 -24.86 -5.71 -7.82
C HIS A 95 -24.55 -4.32 -7.22
N ARG A 96 -23.75 -4.27 -6.14
CA ARG A 96 -23.37 -3.00 -5.50
C ARG A 96 -22.07 -2.49 -6.10
N ASN A 97 -22.08 -1.22 -6.47
CA ASN A 97 -20.91 -0.52 -6.97
C ASN A 97 -20.06 0.06 -5.83
N PHE A 98 -18.77 0.24 -6.12
CA PHE A 98 -17.77 0.81 -5.23
C PHE A 98 -16.59 1.34 -6.04
N TYR A 99 -15.71 2.08 -5.38
CA TYR A 99 -14.43 2.50 -5.91
C TYR A 99 -13.37 1.42 -5.62
N ALA A 100 -12.54 1.11 -6.61
CA ALA A 100 -11.44 0.17 -6.49
C ALA A 100 -10.14 0.77 -7.02
N ILE A 101 -9.08 0.68 -6.21
CA ILE A 101 -7.70 0.87 -6.66
C ILE A 101 -7.04 -0.52 -6.73
N LEU A 102 -6.60 -0.92 -7.92
CA LEU A 102 -5.91 -2.19 -8.14
C LEU A 102 -4.39 -1.94 -8.15
N LEU A 103 -3.67 -2.63 -7.27
CA LEU A 103 -2.23 -2.52 -7.09
C LEU A 103 -1.53 -3.84 -7.44
N LYS A 104 -0.27 -3.77 -7.89
CA LYS A 104 0.56 -4.97 -8.05
C LYS A 104 0.70 -5.70 -6.71
N TYR A 105 0.43 -7.00 -6.72
CA TYR A 105 0.67 -7.85 -5.56
C TYR A 105 2.17 -7.97 -5.28
N LEU A 106 2.54 -7.87 -4.01
CA LEU A 106 3.88 -8.11 -3.50
C LEU A 106 3.89 -9.50 -2.87
N PRO A 107 4.46 -10.52 -3.53
CA PRO A 107 4.32 -11.90 -3.08
C PRO A 107 4.99 -12.16 -1.73
N GLU A 108 4.28 -12.85 -0.83
CA GLU A 108 4.74 -13.16 0.54
C GLU A 108 6.06 -13.95 0.55
N GLU A 109 6.34 -14.75 -0.49
CA GLU A 109 7.60 -15.48 -0.63
C GLU A 109 8.80 -14.60 -1.03
N LYS A 110 8.55 -13.35 -1.44
CA LYS A 110 9.59 -12.38 -1.85
C LYS A 110 9.62 -11.14 -0.97
N PHE A 111 8.51 -10.81 -0.32
CA PHE A 111 8.35 -9.60 0.47
C PHE A 111 7.82 -9.95 1.85
N GLN A 112 8.37 -9.27 2.85
CA GLN A 112 7.90 -9.29 4.23
C GLN A 112 7.79 -7.87 4.75
N THR A 113 7.03 -7.65 5.81
CA THR A 113 6.95 -6.35 6.48
C THR A 113 8.30 -5.99 7.13
N LEU A 114 8.50 -4.72 7.42
CA LEU A 114 9.69 -4.28 8.14
C LEU A 114 9.78 -4.90 9.55
N ASP A 115 8.66 -5.13 10.22
CA ASP A 115 8.64 -5.74 11.55
C ASP A 115 9.15 -7.19 11.52
N GLU A 116 8.70 -7.97 10.54
CA GLU A 116 9.17 -9.34 10.28
C GLU A 116 10.65 -9.37 9.87
N TYR A 117 11.07 -8.42 9.04
CA TYR A 117 12.47 -8.30 8.63
C TYR A 117 13.40 -8.00 9.82
N ILE A 118 13.01 -7.09 10.71
CA ILE A 118 13.83 -6.75 11.90
C ILE A 118 13.97 -8.00 12.78
N LYS A 119 12.89 -8.76 13.00
CA LYS A 119 12.93 -9.99 13.82
C LYS A 119 13.82 -11.07 13.22
N SER A 120 13.80 -11.25 11.90
CA SER A 120 14.53 -12.32 11.22
C SER A 120 15.99 -11.99 10.88
N CYS A 121 16.33 -10.73 10.61
CA CYS A 121 17.67 -10.35 10.17
C CYS A 121 18.59 -10.04 11.35
N ALA A 122 19.56 -10.91 11.69
CA ALA A 122 20.55 -10.63 12.75
C ALA A 122 21.69 -9.68 12.32
N GLU A 123 21.94 -9.51 11.00
CA GLU A 123 23.11 -8.76 10.52
C GLU A 123 22.94 -7.23 10.69
N LYS A 124 23.66 -6.65 11.66
CA LYS A 124 23.63 -5.19 11.97
C LYS A 124 23.94 -4.30 10.76
N LYS A 125 24.91 -4.70 9.91
CA LYS A 125 25.26 -3.93 8.69
C LYS A 125 24.09 -3.84 7.71
N ARG A 126 23.31 -4.91 7.52
CA ARG A 126 22.10 -4.91 6.68
C ARG A 126 21.01 -4.01 7.27
N ARG A 127 20.76 -4.13 8.57
CA ARG A 127 19.81 -3.28 9.31
C ARG A 127 20.14 -1.79 9.15
N ILE A 128 21.40 -1.39 9.33
CA ILE A 128 21.85 0.00 9.13
C ILE A 128 21.63 0.47 7.68
N ARG A 129 21.93 -0.36 6.68
CA ARG A 129 21.65 -0.02 5.27
C ARG A 129 20.15 0.16 5.01
N LEU A 130 19.31 -0.65 5.64
CA LEU A 130 17.86 -0.55 5.54
C LEU A 130 17.34 0.76 6.17
N ALA A 131 17.83 1.12 7.36
CA ALA A 131 17.51 2.39 8.02
C ALA A 131 17.86 3.60 7.14
N LYS A 132 19.09 3.64 6.58
CA LYS A 132 19.50 4.69 5.64
C LYS A 132 18.62 4.73 4.38
N LYS A 133 18.18 3.56 3.91
CA LYS A 133 17.25 3.49 2.77
C LYS A 133 15.91 4.09 3.17
N LEU A 134 15.28 3.66 4.27
CA LEU A 134 13.99 4.16 4.74
C LEU A 134 13.96 5.70 4.82
N ARG A 135 14.93 6.30 5.54
CA ARG A 135 15.10 7.77 5.62
C ARG A 135 15.07 8.41 4.23
N ARG A 136 15.96 7.97 3.33
CA ARG A 136 16.01 8.47 1.95
C ARG A 136 14.73 8.27 1.14
N ARG A 137 13.85 7.30 1.45
CA ARG A 137 12.58 7.12 0.71
C ARG A 137 11.55 8.14 1.18
N VAL A 138 11.49 8.35 2.50
CA VAL A 138 10.57 9.33 3.08
C VAL A 138 11.01 10.75 2.71
N ASP A 139 12.31 11.06 2.77
CA ASP A 139 12.83 12.38 2.36
C ASP A 139 12.47 12.67 0.89
N LYS A 140 12.70 11.71 -0.03
CA LYS A 140 12.32 11.88 -1.44
C LYS A 140 10.81 12.05 -1.64
N LEU A 141 9.98 11.42 -0.80
CA LEU A 141 8.53 11.61 -0.85
C LEU A 141 8.17 13.03 -0.38
N HIS A 142 8.83 13.52 0.67
CA HIS A 142 8.68 14.88 1.20
C HIS A 142 9.15 15.96 0.21
N ASP A 143 10.23 15.70 -0.54
CA ASP A 143 10.74 16.57 -1.61
C ASP A 143 9.72 16.75 -2.75
N LEU A 144 8.88 15.73 -2.99
CA LEU A 144 7.76 15.80 -3.93
C LEU A 144 6.55 16.56 -3.37
N GLY A 145 6.65 17.06 -2.13
CA GLY A 145 5.56 17.73 -1.42
C GLY A 145 4.52 16.79 -0.84
N ILE A 146 4.78 15.48 -0.79
CA ILE A 146 3.85 14.47 -0.27
C ILE A 146 4.26 14.07 1.15
N THR A 147 3.31 14.05 2.08
CA THR A 147 3.45 13.35 3.36
C THR A 147 2.68 12.04 3.31
N HIS A 148 3.24 10.99 3.92
CA HIS A 148 2.61 9.68 3.97
C HIS A 148 1.58 9.59 5.10
N ARG A 149 1.87 10.23 6.25
CA ARG A 149 1.06 10.29 7.49
C ARG A 149 0.84 8.98 8.24
N ASP A 150 1.01 7.84 7.57
CA ASP A 150 0.93 6.50 8.16
C ASP A 150 2.23 5.70 8.06
N ILE A 151 3.36 6.35 8.36
CA ILE A 151 4.65 5.67 8.47
C ILE A 151 4.64 4.72 9.68
N ARG A 152 4.60 3.42 9.42
CA ARG A 152 4.69 2.35 10.41
C ARG A 152 5.29 1.11 9.76
N GLU A 153 5.81 0.18 10.55
CA GLU A 153 6.51 -1.01 10.04
C GLU A 153 5.62 -1.89 9.15
N ALA A 154 4.31 -1.94 9.43
CA ALA A 154 3.32 -2.66 8.62
C ALA A 154 3.14 -2.07 7.21
N ASN A 155 3.44 -0.79 7.01
CA ASN A 155 3.33 -0.10 5.71
C ASN A 155 4.68 0.01 4.99
N ILE A 156 5.68 -0.75 5.45
CA ILE A 156 7.01 -0.80 4.84
C ILE A 156 7.30 -2.23 4.43
N MET A 157 7.30 -2.49 3.13
CA MET A 157 7.58 -3.81 2.58
C MET A 157 9.05 -3.92 2.21
N VAL A 158 9.68 -5.01 2.65
CA VAL A 158 11.10 -5.30 2.49
C VAL A 158 11.26 -6.57 1.66
N ARG A 159 12.23 -6.55 0.74
CA ARG A 159 12.65 -7.77 0.02
C ARG A 159 14.15 -7.91 -0.01
N GLU A 160 14.64 -9.14 0.05
CA GLU A 160 16.03 -9.43 -0.27
C GLU A 160 16.22 -9.50 -1.79
N THR A 161 17.35 -9.02 -2.28
CA THR A 161 17.75 -9.10 -3.68
C THR A 161 19.23 -9.41 -3.76
N LYS A 162 19.70 -9.87 -4.93
CA LYS A 162 21.15 -10.07 -5.19
C LYS A 162 21.97 -8.79 -4.95
N ARG A 163 21.36 -7.60 -5.06
CA ARG A 163 22.00 -6.28 -4.85
C ARG A 163 21.78 -5.73 -3.43
N GLY A 164 21.32 -6.56 -2.49
CA GLY A 164 21.00 -6.19 -1.11
C GLY A 164 19.50 -5.99 -0.88
N VAL A 165 19.12 -5.14 0.08
CA VAL A 165 17.72 -5.04 0.54
C VAL A 165 16.91 -3.99 -0.22
N GLY A 166 15.77 -4.37 -0.81
CA GLY A 166 14.78 -3.47 -1.38
C GLY A 166 13.75 -3.03 -0.34
N LEU A 167 13.24 -1.80 -0.46
CA LEU A 167 12.23 -1.24 0.43
C LEU A 167 11.18 -0.49 -0.39
N ARG A 168 9.90 -0.73 -0.08
CA ARG A 168 8.73 -0.05 -0.65
C ARG A 168 7.84 0.51 0.47
N LEU A 169 7.33 1.72 0.27
CA LEU A 169 6.24 2.27 1.07
C LEU A 169 4.91 1.82 0.46
N ILE A 170 3.97 1.41 1.29
CA ILE A 170 2.62 1.01 0.85
C ILE A 170 1.56 1.79 1.63
N ASP A 171 0.34 1.79 1.12
CA ASP A 171 -0.83 2.44 1.72
C ASP A 171 -0.74 3.97 1.79
N PHE A 172 -1.17 4.62 0.70
CA PHE A 172 -1.19 6.09 0.62
C PHE A 172 -2.55 6.70 0.99
N GLY A 173 -3.45 5.93 1.64
CA GLY A 173 -4.81 6.38 1.94
C GLY A 173 -4.88 7.67 2.76
N LEU A 174 -3.94 7.82 3.71
CA LEU A 174 -3.82 9.00 4.58
C LEU A 174 -2.88 10.08 4.07
N SER A 175 -2.25 9.87 2.90
CA SER A 175 -1.24 10.79 2.38
C SER A 175 -1.84 12.14 1.99
N LYS A 176 -1.02 13.20 2.05
CA LYS A 176 -1.45 14.57 1.80
C LYS A 176 -0.35 15.40 1.11
N PHE A 177 -0.75 16.36 0.29
CA PHE A 177 0.14 17.35 -0.31
C PHE A 177 0.35 18.57 0.60
N GLY A 178 1.55 19.14 0.60
CA GLY A 178 1.87 20.44 1.23
C GLY A 178 1.70 20.49 2.75
N ASP A 179 1.79 19.34 3.44
CA ASP A 179 1.55 19.24 4.88
C ASP A 179 2.85 19.28 5.69
N GLU A 180 3.35 20.49 5.99
CA GLU A 180 4.61 20.65 6.75
C GLU A 180 4.56 20.00 8.14
N LYS A 181 3.41 20.08 8.82
CA LYS A 181 3.22 19.39 10.12
C LYS A 181 3.28 17.87 9.95
N GLY A 182 2.73 17.35 8.86
CA GLY A 182 2.81 15.94 8.49
C GLY A 182 4.24 15.48 8.21
N LYS A 183 5.07 16.31 7.56
CA LYS A 183 6.48 15.99 7.29
C LYS A 183 7.26 15.78 8.58
N LEU A 184 7.09 16.68 9.56
CA LEU A 184 7.71 16.54 10.87
C LEU A 184 7.27 15.24 11.58
N LYS A 185 5.98 14.92 11.54
CA LYS A 185 5.43 13.69 12.13
C LYS A 185 5.99 12.43 11.47
N ASP A 186 6.03 12.38 10.14
CA ASP A 186 6.64 11.29 9.39
C ASP A 186 8.12 11.16 9.76
N GLY A 187 8.85 12.27 9.83
CA GLY A 187 10.26 12.30 10.20
C GLY A 187 10.54 11.69 11.58
N ASN A 188 9.73 12.05 12.57
CA ASN A 188 9.80 11.51 13.93
C ASN A 188 9.47 10.02 13.98
N LYS A 189 8.45 9.57 13.23
CA LYS A 189 8.11 8.14 13.12
C LYS A 189 9.25 7.35 12.47
N VAL A 190 9.88 7.88 11.42
CA VAL A 190 11.06 7.26 10.81
C VAL A 190 12.21 7.17 11.81
N GLU A 191 12.50 8.21 12.60
CA GLU A 191 13.55 8.14 13.64
C GLU A 191 13.26 7.05 14.67
N ALA A 192 12.02 6.93 15.13
CA ALA A 192 11.62 5.88 16.07
C ALA A 192 11.84 4.47 15.47
N ILE A 193 11.44 4.27 14.21
CA ILE A 193 11.65 3.00 13.49
C ILE A 193 13.15 2.72 13.32
N ILE A 194 13.96 3.72 12.95
CA ILE A 194 15.41 3.55 12.79
C ILE A 194 16.08 3.13 14.10
N LYS A 195 15.70 3.73 15.23
CA LYS A 195 16.18 3.31 16.55
C LYS A 195 15.87 1.83 16.83
N LYS A 196 14.67 1.37 16.46
CA LYS A 196 14.28 -0.05 16.57
C LYS A 196 15.07 -0.96 15.62
N ILE A 197 15.38 -0.51 14.41
CA ILE A 197 16.20 -1.26 13.44
C ILE A 197 17.64 -1.44 13.92
N ILE A 198 18.22 -0.44 14.57
CA ILE A 198 19.66 -0.43 14.92
C ILE A 198 19.95 -1.10 16.27
N LYS A 199 18.93 -1.21 17.14
CA LYS A 199 18.99 -1.99 18.38
C LYS A 199 19.23 -3.47 18.08
#